data_AF-A0A368F3K2-F1
#
_entry.id   AF-A0A368F3K2-F1
#
_cell.length_a   1.000
_cell.length_b   1.000
_cell.length_c   1.000
_cell.angle_alpha   90.00
_cell.angle_beta   90.00
_cell.angle_gamma   90.00
#
_symmetry.space_group_name_H-M   'P 1'
#
loop_
_entity.id
_entity.type
_entity.pdbx_description
1 polymer ?
#
loop_
_entity_poly.entity_id
_entity_poly.type
_entity_poly.pdbx_seq_one_letter_code
_entity_poly.pdbx_strand_id
1 'polypeptide(L)'
;MAELHSELSKWLETKVEKDQAWHGIRVFLSGHDCPGEGEHKIMDFIRHERTLEGYDSNTRHCMYGLDADLLMLGICSHEPHFSLLREEVKFNRPAPKKSGAAVPHRANPSQINFHLLHLSLLREYLYWEFYPLKASLPFPYDIEHIIDDWVLMGFLVGNDFIPHLPHVHIHDDALPLLYQTYIQVLPTLEGYINESGILNLQRFEVFLKAFAANDRRHFLQTLEDESFLRSKTGRDPHGLFKKEHAEEESPLSATESSDDADGSDEVSPDDEAAFVSSDEEDSSSDDIPDELPDGGVESAAELLSRLNAGLFHAFQYNLSHALCVELLDSDPGEDELTEAVMAAELRGMDDKEFENDVETCWTKTVSNSFRRHKRLYYREKMKYENITKSELRAQAEGYVRAIQWNLHYYYKGCVSWNWFYPHHYSPYISDVVDFSNMDMSFDLGEPFKPFEQLLAVLPSASAECLPSPFRVGFFFIFCMFNLRNV
;
A
#
# COMPACT_ATOMS: atom_id res chain seq x y z
N MET A 1 -7.28 31.59 -14.23
CA MET A 1 -5.81 31.38 -14.17
C MET A 1 -5.03 32.45 -14.91
N ALA A 2 -5.28 32.72 -16.19
CA ALA A 2 -4.58 33.78 -16.93
C ALA A 2 -4.71 35.17 -16.29
N GLU A 3 -5.93 35.57 -15.93
CA GLU A 3 -6.16 36.84 -15.22
C GLU A 3 -5.46 36.88 -13.85
N LEU A 4 -5.53 35.78 -13.09
CA LEU A 4 -4.83 35.64 -11.81
C LEU A 4 -3.31 35.84 -11.96
N HIS A 5 -2.68 35.21 -12.97
CA HIS A 5 -1.26 35.37 -13.21
C HIS A 5 -0.88 36.82 -13.59
N SER A 6 -1.69 37.47 -14.42
CA SER A 6 -1.49 38.88 -14.79
C SER A 6 -1.59 39.80 -13.57
N GLU A 7 -2.62 39.65 -12.75
CA GLU A 7 -2.83 40.47 -11.56
C GLU A 7 -1.78 40.20 -10.47
N LEU A 8 -1.38 38.95 -10.27
CA LEU A 8 -0.29 38.60 -9.35
C LEU A 8 1.05 39.22 -9.79
N SER A 9 1.35 39.20 -11.09
CA SER A 9 2.57 39.80 -11.63
C SER A 9 2.61 41.31 -11.37
N LYS A 10 1.53 42.03 -11.70
CA LYS A 10 1.40 43.47 -11.41
C LYS A 10 1.49 43.78 -9.92
N TRP A 11 0.89 42.91 -9.08
CA TRP A 11 0.94 43.06 -7.63
C TRP A 11 2.38 42.89 -7.10
N LEU A 12 3.12 41.90 -7.60
CA LEU A 12 4.53 41.68 -7.24
C LEU A 12 5.41 42.87 -7.65
N GLU A 13 5.26 43.39 -8.87
CA GLU A 13 5.97 44.59 -9.33
C GLU A 13 5.71 45.76 -8.39
N THR A 14 4.43 45.99 -8.06
CA THR A 14 4.03 47.04 -7.12
C THR A 14 4.64 46.83 -5.72
N LYS A 15 4.76 45.58 -5.27
CA LYS A 15 5.35 45.24 -3.97
C LYS A 15 6.85 45.49 -3.94
N VAL A 16 7.59 45.05 -4.94
CA VAL A 16 9.03 45.27 -5.03
C VAL A 16 9.35 46.76 -5.12
N GLU A 17 8.55 47.56 -5.82
CA GLU A 17 8.76 49.01 -5.94
C GLU A 17 8.41 49.78 -4.65
N LYS A 18 7.30 49.46 -3.99
CA LYS A 18 6.75 50.31 -2.92
C LYS A 18 7.07 49.82 -1.50
N ASP A 19 7.32 48.53 -1.33
CA ASP A 19 7.46 47.90 0.00
C ASP A 19 8.95 47.72 0.33
N GLN A 20 9.43 48.44 1.34
CA GLN A 20 10.84 48.39 1.75
C GLN A 20 11.28 46.99 2.18
N ALA A 21 10.35 46.17 2.71
CA ALA A 21 10.65 44.81 3.14
C ALA A 21 11.02 43.86 1.98
N TRP A 22 10.66 44.21 0.75
CA TRP A 22 10.91 43.40 -0.45
C TRP A 22 12.20 43.80 -1.18
N HIS A 23 12.86 44.87 -0.73
CA HIS A 23 14.12 45.32 -1.34
C HIS A 23 15.27 44.37 -0.98
N GLY A 24 16.06 43.99 -1.99
CA GLY A 24 17.19 43.06 -1.84
C GLY A 24 16.80 41.58 -1.81
N ILE A 25 15.53 41.25 -2.04
CA ILE A 25 15.04 39.86 -2.17
C ILE A 25 14.93 39.51 -3.65
N ARG A 26 15.45 38.34 -4.04
CA ARG A 26 15.21 37.77 -5.37
C ARG A 26 13.84 37.09 -5.38
N VAL A 27 12.92 37.58 -6.20
CA VAL A 27 11.55 37.06 -6.29
C VAL A 27 11.36 36.36 -7.63
N PHE A 28 10.88 35.12 -7.59
CA PHE A 28 10.55 34.33 -8.77
C PHE A 28 9.06 34.01 -8.77
N LEU A 29 8.40 34.18 -9.91
CA LEU A 29 7.02 33.76 -10.11
C LEU A 29 6.99 32.70 -11.22
N SER A 30 6.62 31.46 -10.87
CA SER A 30 6.37 30.39 -11.82
C SER A 30 4.88 30.08 -11.87
N GLY A 31 4.23 30.50 -12.95
CA GLY A 31 2.77 30.45 -13.10
C GLY A 31 2.25 29.15 -13.70
N HIS A 32 1.02 29.22 -14.20
CA HIS A 32 0.35 28.12 -14.91
C HIS A 32 0.84 27.93 -16.36
N ASP A 33 1.66 28.87 -16.84
CA ASP A 33 2.27 28.91 -18.16
C ASP A 33 3.50 28.00 -18.25
N CYS A 34 4.10 27.67 -17.11
CA CYS A 34 5.14 26.64 -16.99
C CYS A 34 4.48 25.29 -16.61
N PRO A 35 4.69 24.20 -17.38
CA PRO A 35 4.19 22.87 -17.03
C PRO A 35 4.74 22.33 -15.70
N GLY A 36 4.00 21.42 -15.07
CA GLY A 36 4.37 20.78 -13.80
C GLY A 36 3.64 21.33 -12.59
N GLU A 37 3.69 20.58 -11.50
CA GLU A 37 3.08 20.94 -10.22
C GLU A 37 3.94 21.94 -9.45
N GLY A 38 3.30 22.74 -8.59
CA GLY A 38 3.99 23.82 -7.87
C GLY A 38 5.14 23.32 -7.00
N GLU A 39 4.93 22.23 -6.26
CA GLU A 39 5.94 21.64 -5.39
C GLU A 39 7.12 21.06 -6.17
N HIS A 40 6.88 20.42 -7.33
CA HIS A 40 7.94 19.89 -8.18
C HIS A 40 8.75 20.99 -8.85
N LYS A 41 8.12 22.10 -9.27
CA LYS A 41 8.86 23.29 -9.75
C LYS A 41 9.76 23.89 -8.67
N ILE A 42 9.31 23.90 -7.42
CA ILE A 42 10.11 24.36 -6.28
C ILE A 42 11.31 23.41 -6.09
N MET A 43 11.09 22.10 -6.13
CA MET A 43 12.15 21.11 -5.97
C MET A 43 13.15 21.13 -7.13
N ASP A 44 12.69 21.32 -8.37
CA ASP A 44 13.55 21.55 -9.54
C ASP A 44 14.41 22.80 -9.37
N PHE A 45 13.82 23.88 -8.85
CA PHE A 45 14.56 25.11 -8.54
C PHE A 45 15.64 24.88 -7.48
N ILE A 46 15.31 24.19 -6.37
CA ILE A 46 16.27 23.87 -5.32
C ILE A 46 17.41 23.00 -5.88
N ARG A 47 17.08 21.96 -6.64
CA ARG A 47 18.09 21.11 -7.32
C ARG A 47 18.98 21.92 -8.23
N HIS A 48 18.43 22.81 -9.04
CA HIS A 48 19.20 23.66 -9.93
C HIS A 48 20.13 24.61 -9.16
N GLU A 49 19.65 25.33 -8.14
CA GLU A 49 20.50 26.24 -7.35
C GLU A 49 21.68 25.51 -6.69
N ARG A 50 21.49 24.26 -6.25
CA ARG A 50 22.56 23.42 -5.68
C ARG A 50 23.67 23.08 -6.68
N THR A 51 23.38 23.09 -7.99
CA THR A 51 24.39 22.86 -9.03
C THR A 51 25.21 24.11 -9.36
N LEU A 52 24.80 25.29 -8.92
CA LEU A 52 25.50 26.54 -9.22
C LEU A 52 26.80 26.67 -8.44
N GLU A 53 27.82 27.22 -9.10
CA GLU A 53 29.10 27.54 -8.45
C GLU A 53 28.89 28.61 -7.36
N GLY A 54 29.33 28.31 -6.13
CA GLY A 54 29.19 29.22 -4.99
C GLY A 54 27.90 29.05 -4.19
N TYR A 55 27.11 27.98 -4.43
CA TYR A 55 26.01 27.61 -3.55
C TYR A 55 26.48 27.35 -2.11
N ASP A 56 25.81 27.96 -1.13
CA ASP A 56 26.07 27.71 0.29
C ASP A 56 25.30 26.47 0.75
N SER A 57 26.02 25.41 1.13
CA SER A 57 25.44 24.17 1.64
C SER A 57 24.65 24.34 2.94
N ASN A 58 24.79 25.47 3.64
CA ASN A 58 24.00 25.79 4.84
C ASN A 58 22.84 26.76 4.56
N THR A 59 22.43 26.88 3.29
CA THR A 59 21.23 27.63 2.93
C THR A 59 20.03 27.09 3.71
N ARG A 60 19.25 28.01 4.29
CA ARG A 60 18.07 27.66 5.10
C ARG A 60 16.82 27.78 4.24
N HIS A 61 16.16 26.65 4.00
CA HIS A 61 14.96 26.54 3.19
C HIS A 61 13.71 26.53 4.05
N CYS A 62 12.69 27.28 3.63
CA CYS A 62 11.37 27.26 4.25
C CYS A 62 10.31 27.14 3.16
N MET A 63 9.57 26.04 3.14
CA MET A 63 8.50 25.79 2.17
C MET A 63 7.14 25.85 2.85
N TYR A 64 6.17 26.50 2.22
CA TYR A 64 4.81 26.65 2.75
C TYR A 64 3.86 25.70 2.04
N GLY A 65 3.05 24.97 2.81
CA GLY A 65 1.94 24.18 2.28
C GLY A 65 1.37 23.20 3.29
N LEU A 66 0.19 22.66 3.01
CA LEU A 66 -0.53 21.75 3.90
C LEU A 66 -0.31 20.27 3.56
N ASP A 67 0.21 19.97 2.37
CA ASP A 67 0.31 18.62 1.86
C ASP A 67 1.42 17.83 2.57
N ALA A 68 1.22 16.52 2.72
CA ALA A 68 2.19 15.63 3.36
C ALA A 68 3.40 15.36 2.44
N ASP A 69 3.19 15.40 1.14
CA ASP A 69 4.20 15.18 0.10
C ASP A 69 5.35 16.18 0.20
N LEU A 70 5.07 17.40 0.69
CA LEU A 70 6.08 18.41 1.00
C LEU A 70 7.11 17.97 2.05
N LEU A 71 6.73 17.09 2.98
CA LEU A 71 7.65 16.47 3.93
C LEU A 71 8.58 15.48 3.24
N MET A 72 8.02 14.65 2.36
CA MET A 72 8.79 13.69 1.56
C MET A 72 9.74 14.42 0.60
N LEU A 73 9.26 15.40 -0.16
CA LEU A 73 10.09 16.20 -1.06
C LEU A 73 11.17 16.99 -0.31
N GLY A 74 10.81 17.57 0.84
CA GLY A 74 11.75 18.30 1.69
C GLY A 74 12.89 17.42 2.20
N ILE A 75 12.59 16.19 2.66
CA ILE A 75 13.63 15.27 3.15
C ILE A 75 14.47 14.68 2.00
N CYS A 76 13.87 14.40 0.83
CA CYS A 76 14.56 13.96 -0.39
C CYS A 76 15.60 14.96 -0.89
N SER A 77 15.46 16.25 -0.55
CA SER A 77 16.43 17.26 -0.95
C SER A 77 17.80 17.07 -0.27
N HIS A 78 17.84 16.36 0.85
CA HIS A 78 19.02 16.19 1.73
C HIS A 78 19.62 17.50 2.26
N GLU A 79 18.89 18.61 2.15
CA GLU A 79 19.32 19.90 2.70
C GLU A 79 19.35 19.86 4.24
N PRO A 80 20.44 20.32 4.88
CA PRO A 80 20.59 20.20 6.34
C PRO A 80 19.63 21.12 7.10
N HIS A 81 19.21 22.23 6.48
CA HIS A 81 18.38 23.25 7.11
C HIS A 81 17.11 23.48 6.32
N PHE A 82 16.16 22.55 6.46
CA PHE A 82 14.86 22.63 5.80
C PHE A 82 13.72 22.69 6.82
N SER A 83 12.76 23.59 6.63
CA SER A 83 11.56 23.69 7.46
C SER A 83 10.29 23.83 6.61
N LEU A 84 9.16 23.34 7.12
CA LEU A 84 7.85 23.48 6.51
C LEU A 84 6.98 24.40 7.36
N LEU A 85 6.46 25.46 6.75
CA LEU A 85 5.48 26.35 7.37
C LEU A 85 4.07 25.84 7.02
N ARG A 86 3.29 25.51 8.04
CA ARG A 86 1.95 24.91 7.88
C ARG A 86 0.92 25.63 8.74
N GLU A 87 -0.31 25.73 8.28
CA GLU A 87 -1.40 26.23 9.13
C GLU A 87 -1.80 25.19 10.18
N GLU A 88 -2.28 25.65 11.34
CA GLU A 88 -2.82 24.77 12.38
C GLU A 88 -4.07 24.03 11.89
N VAL A 89 -3.98 22.71 11.77
CA VAL A 89 -5.12 21.85 11.47
C VAL A 89 -5.86 21.50 12.76
N LYS A 90 -7.07 22.04 12.94
CA LYS A 90 -7.95 21.72 14.07
C LYS A 90 -8.90 20.58 13.70
N PHE A 91 -8.62 19.37 14.19
CA PHE A 91 -9.45 18.18 13.92
C PHE A 91 -10.86 18.26 14.51
N ASN A 92 -11.03 18.98 15.63
CA ASN A 92 -12.34 19.20 16.23
C ASN A 92 -13.01 20.46 15.66
N ARG A 93 -14.00 20.28 14.77
CA ARG A 93 -14.90 21.38 14.40
C ARG A 93 -15.80 21.73 15.59
N PRO A 94 -15.84 23.00 16.04
CA PRO A 94 -16.89 23.44 16.94
C PRO A 94 -18.26 23.22 16.29
N ALA A 95 -19.27 22.82 17.07
CA ALA A 95 -20.64 22.72 16.59
C ALA A 95 -21.06 24.03 15.90
N PRO A 96 -21.79 23.97 14.76
CA PRO A 96 -22.22 25.18 14.06
C PRO A 96 -23.04 26.04 15.02
N LYS A 97 -22.58 27.27 15.26
CA LYS A 97 -23.32 28.22 16.09
C LYS A 97 -24.68 28.46 15.44
N LYS A 98 -25.76 28.02 16.11
CA LYS A 98 -27.13 28.41 15.78
C LYS A 98 -27.29 29.91 16.08
N SER A 99 -27.12 30.76 15.07
CA SER A 99 -27.84 32.03 14.88
C SER A 99 -27.22 32.78 13.70
N GLY A 100 -28.05 33.49 12.93
CA GLY A 100 -27.72 34.14 11.66
C GLY A 100 -26.64 35.22 11.72
N ALA A 101 -25.40 34.81 11.93
CA ALA A 101 -24.22 35.64 11.79
C ALA A 101 -23.69 35.55 10.35
N ALA A 102 -23.28 36.70 9.84
CA ALA A 102 -22.85 36.95 8.47
C ALA A 102 -21.83 35.92 7.94
N VAL A 103 -21.86 35.75 6.61
CA VAL A 103 -20.85 35.10 5.76
C VAL A 103 -19.45 35.26 6.38
N PRO A 104 -18.65 34.18 6.53
CA PRO A 104 -17.37 34.26 7.21
C PRO A 104 -16.51 35.34 6.55
N HIS A 105 -16.24 36.39 7.31
CA HIS A 105 -15.27 37.41 6.94
C HIS A 105 -13.94 36.68 6.71
N ARG A 106 -13.23 36.98 5.60
CA ARG A 106 -11.90 36.43 5.30
C ARG A 106 -11.09 36.34 6.60
N ALA A 107 -10.63 35.14 6.96
CA ALA A 107 -9.85 34.94 8.16
C ALA A 107 -8.69 35.95 8.17
N ASN A 108 -8.58 36.75 9.23
CA ASN A 108 -7.49 37.71 9.34
C ASN A 108 -6.19 36.90 9.45
N PRO A 109 -5.19 37.09 8.57
CA PRO A 109 -3.94 36.33 8.62
C PRO A 109 -3.25 36.40 9.98
N SER A 110 -3.45 37.50 10.73
CA SER A 110 -2.90 37.70 12.08
C SER A 110 -3.53 36.79 13.15
N GLN A 111 -4.62 36.10 12.84
CA GLN A 111 -5.34 35.18 13.74
C GLN A 111 -5.13 33.71 13.38
N ILE A 112 -4.44 33.44 12.27
CA ILE A 112 -4.12 32.09 11.83
C ILE A 112 -2.85 31.66 12.58
N ASN A 113 -2.93 30.52 13.26
CA ASN A 113 -1.75 29.92 13.87
C ASN A 113 -1.00 29.13 12.81
N PHE A 114 0.32 29.34 12.78
CA PHE A 114 1.22 28.59 11.92
C PHE A 114 2.15 27.74 12.78
N HIS A 115 2.44 26.53 12.30
CA HIS A 115 3.45 25.65 12.85
C HIS A 115 4.65 25.61 11.90
N LEU A 116 5.84 25.63 12.48
CA LEU A 116 7.10 25.43 11.75
C LEU A 116 7.60 24.02 12.07
N LEU A 117 7.51 23.13 11.09
CA LEU A 117 7.99 21.76 11.18
C LEU A 117 9.44 21.71 10.69
N HIS A 118 10.37 21.38 11.59
CA HIS A 118 11.79 21.31 11.27
C HIS A 118 12.17 19.92 10.77
N LEU A 119 12.57 19.81 9.50
CA LEU A 119 13.04 18.55 8.93
C LEU A 119 14.41 18.15 9.47
N SER A 120 15.21 19.10 9.97
CA SER A 120 16.46 18.78 10.67
C SER A 120 16.24 17.89 11.89
N LEU A 121 15.22 18.21 12.71
CA LEU A 121 14.85 17.39 13.87
C LEU A 121 14.27 16.05 13.44
N LEU A 122 13.44 16.02 12.40
CA LEU A 122 12.92 14.76 11.85
C LEU A 122 14.06 13.82 11.43
N ARG A 123 15.10 14.34 10.76
CA ARG A 123 16.28 13.56 10.38
C ARG A 123 17.00 12.98 11.61
N GLU A 124 17.12 13.75 12.69
CA GLU A 124 17.66 13.26 13.96
C GLU A 124 16.79 12.15 14.58
N TYR A 125 15.47 12.28 14.54
CA TYR A 125 14.56 11.21 15.00
C TYR A 125 14.71 9.94 14.17
N LEU A 126 14.77 10.06 12.83
CA LEU A 126 15.00 8.91 11.95
C LEU A 126 16.37 8.26 12.19
N TYR A 127 17.40 9.06 12.45
CA TYR A 127 18.71 8.54 12.83
C TYR A 127 18.64 7.66 14.08
N TRP A 128 17.91 8.09 15.11
CA TRP A 128 17.75 7.29 16.33
C TRP A 128 16.88 6.07 16.13
N GLU A 129 15.80 6.17 15.34
CA GLU A 129 14.92 5.05 15.00
C GLU A 129 15.70 3.91 14.34
N PHE A 130 16.57 4.25 13.37
CA PHE A 130 17.37 3.29 12.61
C PHE A 130 18.80 3.11 13.14
N TYR A 131 19.13 3.69 14.29
CA TYR A 131 20.46 3.54 14.91
C TYR A 131 20.89 2.09 15.14
N PRO A 132 20.01 1.14 15.54
CA PRO A 132 20.39 -0.26 15.74
C PRO A 132 21.02 -0.92 14.50
N LEU A 133 20.67 -0.49 13.29
CA LEU A 133 21.22 -1.02 12.04
C LEU A 133 22.73 -0.82 11.93
N LYS A 134 23.28 0.23 12.56
CA LYS A 134 24.71 0.52 12.52
C LYS A 134 25.58 -0.64 13.03
N ALA A 135 25.05 -1.47 13.93
CA ALA A 135 25.76 -2.62 14.48
C ALA A 135 25.56 -3.92 13.69
N SER A 136 24.47 -4.03 12.93
CA SER A 136 24.08 -5.26 12.22
C SER A 136 24.41 -5.26 10.73
N LEU A 137 24.64 -4.09 10.13
CA LEU A 137 24.87 -3.96 8.70
C LEU A 137 26.20 -4.60 8.24
N PRO A 138 26.21 -5.37 7.12
CA PRO A 138 27.44 -5.90 6.54
C PRO A 138 28.21 -4.87 5.69
N PHE A 139 27.64 -3.67 5.47
CA PHE A 139 28.21 -2.56 4.70
C PHE A 139 28.19 -1.25 5.51
N PRO A 140 28.89 -0.18 5.05
CA PRO A 140 28.97 1.07 5.81
C PRO A 140 27.60 1.72 6.03
N TYR A 141 27.31 2.06 7.29
CA TYR A 141 26.10 2.81 7.66
C TYR A 141 26.20 4.26 7.19
N ASP A 142 25.21 4.67 6.40
CA ASP A 142 24.94 6.04 5.96
C ASP A 142 23.45 6.38 6.18
N ILE A 143 23.21 7.49 6.86
CA ILE A 143 21.86 7.97 7.17
C ILE A 143 21.15 8.54 5.95
N GLU A 144 21.88 9.11 4.97
CA GLU A 144 21.24 9.70 3.79
C GLU A 144 20.57 8.62 2.94
N HIS A 145 21.21 7.45 2.81
CA HIS A 145 20.63 6.31 2.12
C HIS A 145 19.48 5.64 2.89
N ILE A 146 19.53 5.66 4.23
CA ILE A 146 18.39 5.21 5.05
C ILE A 146 17.19 6.16 4.90
N ILE A 147 17.42 7.46 4.80
CA ILE A 147 16.38 8.44 4.48
C ILE A 147 15.80 8.14 3.09
N ASP A 148 16.65 7.81 2.11
CA ASP A 148 16.20 7.43 0.77
C ASP A 148 15.29 6.19 0.79
N ASP A 149 15.66 5.16 1.57
CA ASP A 149 14.82 3.97 1.79
C ASP A 149 13.56 4.28 2.61
N TRP A 150 13.63 5.23 3.54
CA TRP A 150 12.47 5.69 4.32
C TRP A 150 11.44 6.41 3.45
N VAL A 151 11.89 7.21 2.48
CA VAL A 151 11.00 7.81 1.47
C VAL A 151 10.31 6.72 0.64
N LEU A 152 11.05 5.68 0.24
CA LEU A 152 10.47 4.51 -0.45
C LEU A 152 9.38 3.84 0.41
N MET A 153 9.63 3.61 1.70
CA MET A 153 8.61 3.09 2.62
C MET A 153 7.38 4.01 2.69
N GLY A 154 7.59 5.33 2.67
CA GLY A 154 6.52 6.32 2.56
C GLY A 154 5.61 6.11 1.34
N PHE A 155 6.21 5.88 0.16
CA PHE A 155 5.44 5.63 -1.06
C PHE A 155 4.62 4.34 -1.04
N LEU A 156 5.07 3.31 -0.31
CA LEU A 156 4.30 2.07 -0.12
C LEU A 156 3.05 2.28 0.73
N VAL A 157 3.11 3.17 1.72
CA VAL A 157 1.95 3.53 2.55
C VAL A 157 0.94 4.33 1.73
N GLY A 158 1.41 5.27 0.92
CA GLY A 158 0.53 6.07 0.08
C GLY A 158 1.25 7.17 -0.69
N ASN A 159 0.71 7.48 -1.86
CA ASN A 159 1.13 8.58 -2.72
C ASN A 159 -0.01 8.93 -3.68
N ASP A 160 0.10 10.08 -4.35
CA ASP A 160 -0.95 10.59 -5.23
C ASP A 160 -1.09 9.84 -6.58
N PHE A 161 -0.10 9.02 -6.96
CA PHE A 161 0.01 8.42 -8.30
C PHE A 161 -0.46 6.97 -8.38
N ILE A 162 -0.49 6.26 -7.24
CA ILE A 162 -0.78 4.82 -7.18
C ILE A 162 -1.82 4.56 -6.10
N PRO A 163 -2.82 3.69 -6.35
CA PRO A 163 -3.72 3.23 -5.31
C PRO A 163 -2.96 2.61 -4.12
N HIS A 164 -3.43 2.90 -2.91
CA HIS A 164 -2.87 2.30 -1.69
C HIS A 164 -2.87 0.78 -1.76
N LEU A 165 -1.82 0.14 -1.23
CA LEU A 165 -1.78 -1.31 -1.04
C LEU A 165 -2.92 -1.74 -0.09
N PRO A 166 -3.53 -2.92 -0.30
CA PRO A 166 -4.52 -3.43 0.63
C PRO A 166 -3.92 -3.57 2.03
N HIS A 167 -4.60 -3.03 3.05
CA HIS A 167 -4.19 -3.16 4.46
C HIS A 167 -2.83 -2.54 4.80
N VAL A 168 -2.42 -1.50 4.06
CA VAL A 168 -1.23 -0.70 4.36
C VAL A 168 -1.64 0.76 4.50
N HIS A 169 -2.18 1.11 5.67
CA HIS A 169 -2.58 2.47 5.99
C HIS A 169 -1.96 2.94 7.31
N ILE A 170 -1.72 4.24 7.43
CA ILE A 170 -1.17 4.85 8.67
C ILE A 170 -2.09 4.58 9.87
N HIS A 171 -3.41 4.52 9.64
CA HIS A 171 -4.39 4.20 10.67
C HIS A 171 -4.32 2.75 11.18
N ASP A 172 -3.74 1.85 10.38
CA ASP A 172 -3.61 0.42 10.68
C ASP A 172 -2.16 0.08 11.12
N ASP A 173 -1.44 1.05 11.69
CA ASP A 173 -0.05 0.90 12.17
C ASP A 173 0.95 0.38 11.12
N ALA A 174 0.75 0.71 9.85
CA ALA A 174 1.63 0.27 8.76
C ALA A 174 3.08 0.79 8.87
N LEU A 175 3.28 2.00 9.42
CA LEU A 175 4.63 2.61 9.54
C LEU A 175 5.55 1.82 10.50
N PRO A 176 5.15 1.54 11.75
CA PRO A 176 5.91 0.66 12.63
C PRO A 176 6.25 -0.70 12.00
N LEU A 177 5.29 -1.31 11.29
CA LEU A 177 5.50 -2.60 10.64
C LEU A 177 6.54 -2.52 9.51
N LEU A 178 6.48 -1.46 8.69
CA LEU A 178 7.48 -1.20 7.64
C LEU A 178 8.87 -1.02 8.25
N TYR A 179 8.99 -0.27 9.35
CA TYR A 179 10.28 -0.04 10.00
C TYR A 179 10.85 -1.33 10.58
N GLN A 180 10.02 -2.15 11.24
CA GLN A 180 10.43 -3.44 11.77
C GLN A 180 10.91 -4.38 10.66
N THR A 181 10.13 -4.46 9.57
CA THR A 181 10.49 -5.27 8.39
C THR A 181 11.81 -4.78 7.79
N TYR A 182 11.99 -3.46 7.65
CA TYR A 182 13.22 -2.87 7.13
C TYR A 182 14.44 -3.17 8.01
N ILE A 183 14.30 -3.04 9.34
CA ILE A 183 15.37 -3.32 10.30
C ILE A 183 15.79 -4.79 10.25
N GLN A 184 14.85 -5.71 10.03
CA GLN A 184 15.13 -7.14 9.90
C GLN A 184 15.76 -7.50 8.56
N VAL A 185 15.28 -6.91 7.46
CA VAL A 185 15.70 -7.27 6.10
C VAL A 185 17.02 -6.64 5.72
N LEU A 186 17.25 -5.36 6.01
CA LEU A 186 18.41 -4.62 5.51
C LEU A 186 19.76 -5.29 5.82
N PRO A 187 20.01 -5.89 7.01
CA PRO A 187 21.24 -6.64 7.28
C PRO A 187 21.46 -7.88 6.41
N THR A 188 20.40 -8.44 5.82
CA THR A 188 20.47 -9.58 4.90
C THR A 188 20.84 -9.18 3.47
N LEU A 189 20.80 -7.87 3.17
CA LEU A 189 21.09 -7.31 1.87
C LEU A 189 22.56 -6.90 1.74
N GLU A 190 23.02 -6.77 0.49
CA GLU A 190 24.39 -6.31 0.19
C GLU A 190 24.51 -4.76 0.09
N GLY A 191 23.41 -4.03 0.28
CA GLY A 191 23.35 -2.57 0.21
C GLY A 191 21.94 -2.03 0.41
N TYR A 192 21.76 -0.72 0.15
CA TYR A 192 20.49 -0.02 0.25
C TYR A 192 19.50 -0.36 -0.86
N ILE A 193 18.20 -0.12 -0.64
CA ILE A 193 17.15 -0.50 -1.59
C ILE A 193 16.98 0.59 -2.66
N ASN A 194 17.03 1.85 -2.26
CA ASN A 194 16.92 3.04 -3.08
C ASN A 194 18.26 3.78 -3.12
N GLU A 195 18.85 3.88 -4.31
CA GLU A 195 20.12 4.56 -4.54
C GLU A 195 19.83 5.89 -5.27
N SER A 196 19.52 6.95 -4.49
CA SER A 196 19.21 8.29 -5.00
C SER A 196 18.12 8.31 -6.10
N GLY A 197 17.04 7.58 -5.84
CA GLY A 197 15.88 7.47 -6.71
C GLY A 197 15.96 6.35 -7.75
N ILE A 198 16.97 5.47 -7.70
CA ILE A 198 17.05 4.25 -8.53
C ILE A 198 16.84 3.03 -7.62
N LEU A 199 15.84 2.21 -7.92
CA LEU A 199 15.57 0.99 -7.17
C LEU A 199 16.55 -0.12 -7.56
N ASN A 200 17.11 -0.77 -6.55
CA ASN A 200 17.69 -2.08 -6.72
C ASN A 200 16.58 -3.13 -6.62
N LEU A 201 16.15 -3.67 -7.77
CA LEU A 201 14.99 -4.56 -7.85
C LEU A 201 15.18 -5.86 -7.05
N GLN A 202 16.40 -6.40 -7.01
CA GLN A 202 16.70 -7.63 -6.27
C GLN A 202 16.52 -7.41 -4.76
N ARG A 203 17.10 -6.32 -4.24
CA ARG A 203 16.97 -5.93 -2.83
C ARG A 203 15.53 -5.58 -2.48
N PHE A 204 14.84 -4.86 -3.36
CA PHE A 204 13.44 -4.49 -3.18
C PHE A 204 12.51 -5.70 -3.17
N GLU A 205 12.77 -6.71 -4.00
CA GLU A 205 12.00 -7.96 -4.01
C GLU A 205 12.14 -8.73 -2.69
N VAL A 206 13.35 -8.80 -2.12
CA VAL A 206 13.56 -9.41 -0.80
C VAL A 206 12.76 -8.67 0.28
N PHE A 207 12.78 -7.34 0.25
CA PHE A 207 12.01 -6.51 1.18
C PHE A 207 10.49 -6.72 1.04
N LEU A 208 9.94 -6.67 -0.18
CA LEU A 208 8.51 -6.91 -0.40
C LEU A 208 8.08 -8.34 -0.03
N LYS A 209 8.93 -9.34 -0.28
CA LYS A 209 8.65 -10.73 0.14
C LYS A 209 8.54 -10.86 1.65
N ALA A 210 9.41 -10.18 2.41
CA ALA A 210 9.31 -10.15 3.87
C ALA A 210 8.04 -9.39 4.32
N PHE A 211 7.77 -8.24 3.70
CA PHE A 211 6.60 -7.41 4.02
C PHE A 211 5.27 -8.09 3.66
N ALA A 212 5.26 -9.01 2.69
CA ALA A 212 4.09 -9.80 2.32
C ALA A 212 3.52 -10.66 3.46
N ALA A 213 4.30 -10.90 4.53
CA ALA A 213 3.79 -11.51 5.75
C ALA A 213 2.64 -10.69 6.38
N ASN A 214 2.58 -9.37 6.12
CA ASN A 214 1.48 -8.51 6.55
C ASN A 214 0.14 -8.95 5.96
N ASP A 215 0.09 -9.31 4.67
CA ASP A 215 -1.14 -9.80 4.03
C ASP A 215 -1.70 -11.01 4.78
N ARG A 216 -0.80 -11.92 5.16
CA ARG A 216 -1.13 -13.15 5.88
C ARG A 216 -1.67 -12.84 7.27
N ARG A 217 -1.00 -11.96 8.01
CA ARG A 217 -1.41 -11.52 9.35
C ARG A 217 -2.79 -10.85 9.33
N HIS A 218 -3.01 -9.92 8.40
CA HIS A 218 -4.30 -9.22 8.28
C HIS A 218 -5.45 -10.16 7.89
N PHE A 219 -5.18 -11.13 7.01
CA PHE A 219 -6.16 -12.13 6.63
C PHE A 219 -6.60 -12.98 7.83
N LEU A 220 -5.65 -13.44 8.65
CA LEU A 220 -5.96 -14.20 9.86
C LEU A 220 -6.79 -13.38 10.86
N GLN A 221 -6.42 -12.11 11.08
CA GLN A 221 -7.19 -11.22 11.95
C GLN A 221 -8.63 -11.03 11.46
N THR A 222 -8.83 -10.89 10.15
CA THR A 222 -10.16 -10.75 9.55
C THR A 222 -11.00 -12.02 9.76
N LEU A 223 -10.41 -13.20 9.56
CA LEU A 223 -11.09 -14.47 9.81
C LEU A 223 -11.49 -14.63 11.28
N GLU A 224 -10.62 -14.22 12.20
CA GLU A 224 -10.91 -14.24 13.63
C GLU A 224 -12.09 -13.32 13.97
N ASP A 225 -12.06 -12.07 13.48
CA ASP A 225 -13.13 -11.09 13.67
C ASP A 225 -14.47 -11.60 13.13
N GLU A 226 -14.48 -12.20 11.93
CA GLU A 226 -15.68 -12.82 11.35
C GLU A 226 -16.18 -13.99 12.20
N SER A 227 -15.29 -14.84 12.68
CA SER A 227 -15.63 -15.97 13.55
C SER A 227 -16.22 -15.50 14.89
N PHE A 228 -15.66 -14.43 15.45
CA PHE A 228 -16.09 -13.84 16.71
C PHE A 228 -17.45 -13.18 16.55
N LEU A 229 -17.65 -12.41 15.47
CA LEU A 229 -18.95 -11.83 15.13
C LEU A 229 -20.00 -12.93 14.95
N ARG A 230 -19.71 -13.98 14.17
CA ARG A 230 -20.60 -15.13 13.98
C ARG A 230 -20.98 -15.78 15.31
N SER A 231 -20.02 -15.92 16.22
CA SER A 231 -20.26 -16.47 17.56
C SER A 231 -21.19 -15.60 18.44
N LYS A 232 -21.18 -14.27 18.23
CA LYS A 232 -21.97 -13.31 19.01
C LYS A 232 -23.36 -13.03 18.45
N THR A 233 -23.52 -12.96 17.14
CA THR A 233 -24.82 -12.63 16.52
C THR A 233 -25.65 -13.85 16.17
N GLY A 234 -25.06 -15.05 16.02
CA GLY A 234 -25.77 -16.24 15.56
C GLY A 234 -26.47 -16.04 14.20
N ARG A 235 -26.11 -14.98 13.48
CA ARG A 235 -26.67 -14.54 12.19
C ARG A 235 -25.54 -14.34 11.21
N ASP A 236 -25.60 -15.12 10.14
CA ASP A 236 -24.84 -14.96 8.93
C ASP A 236 -25.16 -13.61 8.26
N PRO A 237 -24.19 -12.69 8.09
CA PRO A 237 -24.40 -11.37 7.50
C PRO A 237 -24.89 -11.41 6.04
N HIS A 238 -24.68 -12.53 5.33
CA HIS A 238 -25.02 -12.66 3.91
C HIS A 238 -26.35 -13.39 3.64
N GLY A 239 -27.06 -13.85 4.66
CA GLY A 239 -28.43 -14.36 4.50
C GLY A 239 -28.57 -15.53 3.52
N LEU A 240 -27.53 -16.37 3.40
CA LEU A 240 -27.51 -17.51 2.46
C LEU A 240 -28.28 -18.73 2.97
N PHE A 241 -28.74 -18.74 4.23
CA PHE A 241 -29.35 -19.92 4.84
C PHE A 241 -30.75 -19.67 5.40
N LYS A 242 -31.76 -20.22 4.71
CA LYS A 242 -33.07 -20.53 5.29
C LYS A 242 -32.90 -21.85 6.07
N LYS A 243 -33.03 -21.81 7.40
CA LYS A 243 -33.08 -23.03 8.22
C LYS A 243 -34.32 -23.83 7.87
N GLU A 244 -34.16 -25.01 7.29
CA GLU A 244 -35.17 -26.07 7.40
C GLU A 244 -35.07 -26.65 8.81
N HIS A 245 -36.14 -26.47 9.60
CA HIS A 245 -36.29 -27.06 10.92
C HIS A 245 -37.08 -28.37 10.81
N ALA A 246 -36.50 -29.45 11.34
CA ALA A 246 -37.16 -30.71 11.63
C ALA A 246 -38.13 -30.58 12.83
N GLU A 247 -39.13 -31.46 12.83
CA GLU A 247 -40.41 -31.47 13.53
C GLU A 247 -40.34 -31.68 15.07
N GLU A 248 -41.24 -31.01 15.80
CA GLU A 248 -41.88 -31.50 17.05
C GLU A 248 -43.30 -30.86 17.18
N GLU A 249 -44.20 -31.55 17.90
CA GLU A 249 -45.65 -31.69 17.67
C GLU A 249 -46.65 -30.49 17.79
N SER A 250 -47.80 -30.72 17.14
CA SER A 250 -49.08 -30.00 16.83
C SER A 250 -49.94 -29.42 18.02
N PRO A 251 -51.09 -28.67 17.85
CA PRO A 251 -52.18 -28.89 16.86
C PRO A 251 -53.01 -27.70 16.26
N LEU A 252 -53.66 -28.01 15.10
CA LEU A 252 -54.87 -27.42 14.43
C LEU A 252 -54.70 -26.05 13.72
N SER A 253 -55.17 -25.78 12.48
CA SER A 253 -56.31 -26.30 11.69
C SER A 253 -56.14 -26.06 10.15
N ALA A 254 -56.68 -26.99 9.34
CA ALA A 254 -57.35 -26.85 8.01
C ALA A 254 -56.58 -26.12 6.86
N THR A 255 -56.40 -26.63 5.63
CA THR A 255 -57.34 -27.26 4.67
C THR A 255 -56.57 -27.95 3.52
N GLU A 256 -57.29 -28.79 2.78
CA GLU A 256 -56.93 -29.82 1.79
C GLU A 256 -56.35 -29.40 0.41
N SER A 257 -55.86 -30.43 -0.31
CA SER A 257 -55.85 -30.71 -1.77
C SER A 257 -54.45 -30.76 -2.44
N SER A 258 -53.94 -31.96 -2.80
CA SER A 258 -53.97 -32.67 -4.13
C SER A 258 -52.83 -32.18 -5.06
N ASP A 259 -51.99 -32.94 -5.77
CA ASP A 259 -51.93 -34.34 -6.27
C ASP A 259 -50.46 -34.65 -6.70
N ASP A 260 -50.09 -35.95 -6.72
CA ASP A 260 -49.30 -36.73 -7.71
C ASP A 260 -48.25 -36.06 -8.64
N ALA A 261 -47.17 -36.68 -9.14
CA ALA A 261 -46.43 -37.94 -8.99
C ALA A 261 -45.29 -37.90 -10.05
N ASP A 262 -44.29 -38.78 -9.90
CA ASP A 262 -43.38 -39.29 -10.96
C ASP A 262 -42.31 -38.32 -11.49
N GLY A 263 -41.09 -38.71 -11.85
CA GLY A 263 -40.45 -40.00 -12.09
C GLY A 263 -39.06 -39.72 -12.70
N SER A 264 -38.12 -40.60 -12.42
CA SER A 264 -36.70 -40.62 -12.79
C SER A 264 -36.38 -40.43 -14.27
N ASP A 265 -35.14 -40.02 -14.59
CA ASP A 265 -34.32 -40.76 -15.56
C ASP A 265 -32.81 -40.42 -15.48
N GLU A 266 -32.03 -41.49 -15.54
CA GLU A 266 -30.57 -41.58 -15.59
C GLU A 266 -30.01 -41.19 -16.98
N VAL A 267 -28.68 -40.95 -17.07
CA VAL A 267 -27.72 -41.63 -17.97
C VAL A 267 -26.37 -40.87 -18.03
N SER A 268 -25.30 -41.66 -17.97
CA SER A 268 -23.84 -41.46 -17.97
C SER A 268 -23.21 -41.52 -19.40
N PRO A 269 -21.91 -41.78 -19.66
CA PRO A 269 -20.60 -41.29 -19.12
C PRO A 269 -19.57 -40.93 -20.25
N ASP A 270 -18.28 -40.83 -19.88
CA ASP A 270 -17.00 -40.97 -20.66
C ASP A 270 -16.26 -39.64 -20.96
N ASP A 271 -14.93 -39.45 -20.83
CA ASP A 271 -13.77 -40.37 -20.71
C ASP A 271 -12.49 -39.64 -20.20
N GLU A 272 -11.51 -40.44 -19.77
CA GLU A 272 -10.19 -40.22 -19.13
C GLU A 272 -9.12 -39.32 -19.81
N ALA A 273 -8.07 -38.92 -19.04
CA ALA A 273 -6.65 -39.30 -19.29
C ALA A 273 -5.65 -38.85 -18.17
N ALA A 274 -4.59 -39.65 -18.01
CA ALA A 274 -3.67 -39.80 -16.87
C ALA A 274 -2.45 -38.85 -16.77
N PHE A 275 -1.79 -38.83 -15.60
CA PHE A 275 -0.34 -38.55 -15.46
C PHE A 275 0.31 -39.31 -14.29
N VAL A 276 1.50 -39.88 -14.53
CA VAL A 276 2.30 -40.78 -13.67
C VAL A 276 3.58 -40.07 -13.21
N SER A 277 4.08 -40.39 -12.01
CA SER A 277 5.48 -40.16 -11.61
C SER A 277 5.97 -41.21 -10.60
N SER A 278 7.24 -41.57 -10.71
CA SER A 278 7.94 -42.72 -10.10
C SER A 278 9.01 -42.32 -9.07
N ASP A 279 9.14 -43.17 -8.04
CA ASP A 279 10.27 -43.65 -7.20
C ASP A 279 11.48 -42.76 -6.81
N GLU A 280 11.89 -42.80 -5.51
CA GLU A 280 12.97 -43.67 -4.98
C GLU A 280 13.18 -43.52 -3.43
N GLU A 281 13.97 -44.45 -2.86
CA GLU A 281 13.98 -44.99 -1.48
C GLU A 281 15.04 -44.41 -0.47
N ASP A 282 14.86 -44.82 0.81
CA ASP A 282 15.86 -45.26 1.82
C ASP A 282 16.39 -44.40 3.02
N SER A 283 15.99 -44.83 4.23
CA SER A 283 16.75 -45.37 5.42
C SER A 283 17.50 -44.52 6.49
N SER A 284 17.17 -44.82 7.78
CA SER A 284 17.96 -44.87 9.08
C SER A 284 18.70 -43.63 9.66
N SER A 285 19.03 -43.42 10.95
CA SER A 285 18.75 -43.94 12.32
C SER A 285 19.38 -42.99 13.40
N ASP A 286 18.99 -43.16 14.68
CA ASP A 286 19.72 -42.96 15.97
C ASP A 286 19.66 -41.67 16.86
N ASP A 287 19.63 -41.96 18.18
CA ASP A 287 19.46 -41.22 19.47
C ASP A 287 20.53 -40.12 19.80
N ILE A 288 20.47 -39.23 20.83
CA ILE A 288 20.43 -39.39 22.33
C ILE A 288 20.19 -38.00 23.08
N PRO A 289 20.24 -37.82 24.45
CA PRO A 289 19.22 -37.07 25.22
C PRO A 289 19.73 -35.93 26.18
N ASP A 290 18.76 -35.24 26.81
CA ASP A 290 18.63 -34.60 28.14
C ASP A 290 19.74 -33.79 28.91
N GLU A 291 19.26 -32.63 29.38
CA GLU A 291 19.39 -31.95 30.71
C GLU A 291 20.33 -30.74 31.00
N LEU A 292 19.76 -29.85 31.85
CA LEU A 292 19.92 -28.42 32.22
C LEU A 292 20.93 -28.17 33.40
N PRO A 293 20.93 -27.03 34.15
CA PRO A 293 21.18 -25.60 33.85
C PRO A 293 22.15 -24.88 34.85
N ASP A 294 22.62 -23.66 34.55
CA ASP A 294 23.13 -22.64 35.52
C ASP A 294 23.15 -21.29 34.76
N GLY A 295 22.44 -20.21 35.09
CA GLY A 295 22.45 -19.46 36.35
C GLY A 295 23.34 -18.21 36.25
N GLY A 296 23.05 -17.29 35.31
CA GLY A 296 23.77 -16.02 35.16
C GLY A 296 22.97 -14.99 34.36
N VAL A 297 22.88 -13.76 34.86
CA VAL A 297 22.14 -12.65 34.22
C VAL A 297 22.71 -12.33 32.82
N GLU A 298 21.87 -12.49 31.80
CA GLU A 298 22.25 -12.46 30.38
C GLU A 298 22.46 -11.03 29.83
N SER A 299 23.49 -10.88 28.98
CA SER A 299 23.77 -9.69 28.17
C SER A 299 22.84 -9.64 26.95
N ALA A 300 22.49 -8.46 26.44
CA ALA A 300 21.65 -8.28 25.25
C ALA A 300 22.19 -9.00 23.99
N ALA A 301 23.50 -9.28 23.94
CA ALA A 301 24.12 -10.09 22.88
C ALA A 301 23.79 -11.60 22.98
N GLU A 302 23.54 -12.10 24.19
CA GLU A 302 23.13 -13.50 24.45
C GLU A 302 21.66 -13.72 24.04
N LEU A 303 20.81 -12.72 24.26
CA LEU A 303 19.39 -12.71 23.85
C LEU A 303 19.24 -12.75 22.32
N LEU A 304 20.08 -12.00 21.60
CA LEU A 304 20.15 -12.02 20.13
C LEU A 304 20.74 -13.33 19.58
N SER A 305 21.74 -13.91 20.26
CA SER A 305 22.28 -15.23 19.94
C SER A 305 21.24 -16.33 20.08
N ARG A 306 20.38 -16.29 21.11
CA ARG A 306 19.30 -17.26 21.33
C ARG A 306 18.15 -17.12 20.32
N LEU A 307 17.78 -15.90 19.95
CA LEU A 307 16.83 -15.65 18.85
C LEU A 307 17.37 -16.18 17.52
N ASN A 308 18.66 -15.98 17.23
CA ASN A 308 19.30 -16.51 16.03
C ASN A 308 19.52 -18.04 16.06
N ALA A 309 19.78 -18.63 17.24
CA ALA A 309 19.93 -20.08 17.39
C ALA A 309 18.58 -20.81 17.25
N GLY A 310 17.47 -20.18 17.69
CA GLY A 310 16.11 -20.66 17.46
C GLY A 310 15.73 -20.66 15.98
N LEU A 311 16.19 -19.67 15.21
CA LEU A 311 15.98 -19.61 13.76
C LEU A 311 16.80 -20.65 12.97
N PHE A 312 17.98 -21.07 13.47
CA PHE A 312 18.87 -21.96 12.72
C PHE A 312 18.59 -23.46 12.91
N HIS A 313 17.85 -23.86 13.95
CA HIS A 313 17.51 -25.27 14.21
C HIS A 313 16.19 -25.73 13.54
N ALA A 314 15.45 -24.84 12.87
CA ALA A 314 14.20 -25.18 12.18
C ALA A 314 14.39 -25.74 10.76
N PHE A 315 15.63 -26.03 10.34
CA PHE A 315 15.96 -26.57 9.01
C PHE A 315 16.64 -27.95 9.08
N GLN A 316 16.00 -28.97 9.68
CA GLN A 316 16.24 -30.38 9.31
C GLN A 316 15.26 -31.38 9.96
N TYR A 317 14.58 -32.18 9.10
CA TYR A 317 13.86 -33.46 9.35
C TYR A 317 12.59 -33.44 10.27
N ASN A 318 11.50 -34.20 10.06
CA ASN A 318 11.15 -35.26 9.11
C ASN A 318 9.61 -35.48 9.02
N LEU A 319 9.16 -35.78 7.81
CA LEU A 319 8.20 -36.81 7.37
C LEU A 319 7.18 -37.43 8.39
N SER A 320 5.89 -37.09 8.20
CA SER A 320 4.78 -38.05 8.32
C SER A 320 3.67 -37.70 7.31
N HIS A 321 3.81 -38.20 6.08
CA HIS A 321 2.74 -38.19 5.09
C HIS A 321 2.44 -39.64 4.71
N ALA A 322 1.49 -40.25 5.40
CA ALA A 322 0.85 -41.48 4.98
C ALA A 322 -0.63 -41.42 5.39
N LEU A 323 -1.50 -41.65 4.39
CA LEU A 323 -2.96 -41.57 4.39
C LEU A 323 -3.54 -40.15 4.40
N CYS A 324 -3.88 -39.67 3.19
CA CYS A 324 -5.21 -39.17 2.81
C CYS A 324 -5.14 -38.64 1.38
N VAL A 325 -4.94 -39.56 0.42
CA VAL A 325 -5.37 -39.39 -0.97
C VAL A 325 -6.44 -40.44 -1.17
N GLU A 326 -7.67 -40.06 -0.90
CA GLU A 326 -8.87 -40.51 -1.58
C GLU A 326 -10.03 -39.70 -0.98
N LEU A 327 -10.87 -39.16 -1.87
CA LEU A 327 -12.13 -38.46 -1.65
C LEU A 327 -12.11 -36.93 -1.81
N LEU A 328 -12.99 -36.50 -2.71
CA LEU A 328 -13.58 -35.17 -2.93
C LEU A 328 -12.90 -34.25 -3.95
N ASP A 329 -12.97 -34.66 -5.22
CA ASP A 329 -13.48 -33.77 -6.27
C ASP A 329 -14.96 -34.11 -6.48
N SER A 330 -15.87 -33.19 -6.12
CA SER A 330 -17.28 -32.99 -6.53
C SER A 330 -18.21 -32.68 -5.35
N ASP A 331 -18.52 -31.39 -5.09
CA ASP A 331 -19.89 -30.81 -5.01
C ASP A 331 -19.82 -29.30 -4.60
N PRO A 332 -20.70 -28.40 -5.09
CA PRO A 332 -20.75 -27.00 -4.67
C PRO A 332 -21.62 -26.87 -3.42
N GLY A 333 -21.03 -27.05 -2.24
CA GLY A 333 -21.72 -26.87 -0.95
C GLY A 333 -20.82 -26.62 0.27
N GLU A 334 -19.50 -26.53 0.10
CA GLU A 334 -18.52 -26.64 1.21
C GLU A 334 -18.13 -25.32 1.91
N ASP A 335 -18.75 -24.19 1.58
CA ASP A 335 -18.31 -22.89 2.11
C ASP A 335 -18.45 -22.80 3.65
N GLU A 336 -19.50 -23.40 4.21
CA GLU A 336 -19.82 -23.25 5.63
C GLU A 336 -19.03 -24.20 6.55
N LEU A 337 -18.69 -25.39 6.06
CA LEU A 337 -17.95 -26.42 6.81
C LEU A 337 -16.46 -26.03 6.92
N THR A 338 -15.90 -25.50 5.84
CA THR A 338 -14.49 -25.10 5.79
C THR A 338 -14.20 -23.94 6.75
N GLU A 339 -15.07 -22.94 6.80
CA GLU A 339 -14.95 -21.80 7.73
C GLU A 339 -15.18 -22.19 9.20
N ALA A 340 -16.13 -23.09 9.46
CA ALA A 340 -16.41 -23.56 10.83
C ALA A 340 -15.24 -24.38 11.41
N VAL A 341 -14.60 -25.20 10.57
CA VAL A 341 -13.40 -25.97 10.94
C VAL A 341 -12.22 -25.03 11.20
N MET A 342 -12.00 -24.03 10.33
CA MET A 342 -10.95 -23.01 10.52
C MET A 342 -11.14 -22.20 11.81
N ALA A 343 -12.38 -21.74 12.08
CA ALA A 343 -12.69 -21.01 13.30
C ALA A 343 -12.54 -21.88 14.57
N ALA A 344 -12.70 -23.21 14.47
CA ALA A 344 -12.48 -24.12 15.58
C ALA A 344 -10.97 -24.35 15.84
N GLU A 345 -10.17 -24.41 14.78
CA GLU A 345 -8.72 -24.59 14.84
C GLU A 345 -8.02 -23.33 15.39
N LEU A 346 -8.40 -22.13 14.90
CA LEU A 346 -7.90 -20.84 15.40
C LEU A 346 -8.27 -20.59 16.88
N ARG A 347 -9.49 -20.96 17.31
CA ARG A 347 -9.92 -20.84 18.72
C ARG A 347 -9.17 -21.75 19.69
N GLY A 348 -8.44 -22.75 19.19
CA GLY A 348 -7.64 -23.66 19.99
C GLY A 348 -6.23 -23.17 20.30
N MET A 349 -5.77 -22.09 19.66
CA MET A 349 -4.42 -21.53 19.82
C MET A 349 -4.42 -20.46 20.94
N ASP A 350 -3.44 -20.48 21.85
CA ASP A 350 -3.31 -19.48 22.93
C ASP A 350 -2.88 -18.12 22.35
N ASP A 351 -3.40 -17.01 22.87
CA ASP A 351 -3.10 -15.63 22.41
C ASP A 351 -1.58 -15.36 22.39
N LYS A 352 -0.82 -16.04 23.26
CA LYS A 352 0.65 -15.98 23.32
C LYS A 352 1.38 -16.79 22.26
N GLU A 353 0.79 -17.84 21.71
CA GLU A 353 1.36 -18.58 20.57
C GLU A 353 1.12 -17.81 19.26
N PHE A 354 -0.01 -17.11 19.15
CA PHE A 354 -0.34 -16.25 18.02
C PHE A 354 0.63 -15.07 17.82
N GLU A 355 1.12 -14.49 18.92
CA GLU A 355 2.15 -13.45 18.89
C GLU A 355 3.55 -13.98 18.53
N ASN A 356 3.80 -15.29 18.72
CA ASN A 356 5.14 -15.88 18.62
C ASN A 356 5.43 -16.65 17.33
N ASP A 357 4.44 -17.10 16.55
CA ASP A 357 4.72 -17.69 15.23
C ASP A 357 3.51 -17.71 14.27
N VAL A 358 3.33 -16.63 13.50
CA VAL A 358 2.28 -16.52 12.45
C VAL A 358 2.34 -17.68 11.44
N GLU A 359 3.50 -18.32 11.22
CA GLU A 359 3.64 -19.44 10.27
C GLU A 359 3.02 -20.74 10.79
N THR A 360 2.94 -20.96 12.11
CA THR A 360 2.30 -22.17 12.66
C THR A 360 0.78 -22.23 12.41
N CYS A 361 0.14 -21.09 12.14
CA CYS A 361 -1.29 -21.00 11.82
C CYS A 361 -1.62 -21.39 10.36
N TRP A 362 -0.63 -21.60 9.49
CA TRP A 362 -0.85 -21.83 8.05
C TRP A 362 -1.06 -23.30 7.70
N THR A 363 -2.27 -23.80 7.90
CA THR A 363 -2.69 -25.11 7.37
C THR A 363 -2.96 -25.06 5.86
N LYS A 364 -3.07 -26.22 5.20
CA LYS A 364 -3.47 -26.32 3.79
C LYS A 364 -4.84 -25.67 3.55
N THR A 365 -5.74 -25.77 4.53
CA THR A 365 -7.09 -25.20 4.51
C THR A 365 -7.03 -23.67 4.56
N VAL A 366 -6.30 -23.10 5.52
CA VAL A 366 -6.09 -21.64 5.64
C VAL A 366 -5.42 -21.08 4.38
N SER A 367 -4.42 -21.80 3.87
CA SER A 367 -3.73 -21.44 2.61
C SER A 367 -4.68 -21.37 1.41
N ASN A 368 -5.59 -22.34 1.29
CA ASN A 368 -6.58 -22.35 0.21
C ASN A 368 -7.63 -21.26 0.38
N SER A 369 -8.05 -20.99 1.62
CA SER A 369 -8.96 -19.88 1.95
C SER A 369 -8.35 -18.53 1.57
N PHE A 370 -7.08 -18.28 1.92
CA PHE A 370 -6.39 -17.06 1.53
C PHE A 370 -6.29 -16.90 0.00
N ARG A 371 -5.98 -17.98 -0.73
CA ARG A 371 -5.96 -17.97 -2.20
C ARG A 371 -7.35 -17.63 -2.77
N ARG A 372 -8.42 -18.17 -2.19
CA ARG A 372 -9.80 -17.86 -2.59
C ARG A 372 -10.14 -16.39 -2.29
N HIS A 373 -9.78 -15.90 -1.11
CA HIS A 373 -9.98 -14.50 -0.72
C HIS A 373 -9.30 -13.54 -1.72
N LYS A 374 -8.04 -13.79 -2.09
CA LYS A 374 -7.35 -13.00 -3.12
C LYS A 374 -8.04 -13.11 -4.49
N ARG A 375 -8.47 -14.29 -4.91
CA ARG A 375 -9.23 -14.45 -6.17
C ARG A 375 -10.52 -13.63 -6.18
N LEU A 376 -11.25 -13.61 -5.07
CA LEU A 376 -12.45 -12.78 -4.91
C LEU A 376 -12.12 -11.30 -5.02
N TYR A 377 -11.04 -10.84 -4.38
CA TYR A 377 -10.55 -9.47 -4.51
C TYR A 377 -10.31 -9.07 -5.98
N TYR A 378 -9.54 -9.87 -6.72
CA TYR A 378 -9.25 -9.60 -8.13
C TYR A 378 -10.52 -9.65 -9.00
N ARG A 379 -11.47 -10.53 -8.67
CA ARG A 379 -12.76 -10.61 -9.37
C ARG A 379 -13.65 -9.40 -9.11
N GLU A 380 -13.78 -8.99 -7.85
CA GLU A 380 -14.71 -7.94 -7.46
C GLU A 380 -14.18 -6.54 -7.77
N LYS A 381 -12.91 -6.29 -7.42
CA LYS A 381 -12.27 -4.97 -7.53
C LYS A 381 -11.71 -4.74 -8.93
N MET A 382 -10.95 -5.71 -9.45
CA MET A 382 -10.27 -5.57 -10.75
C MET A 382 -11.05 -6.16 -11.93
N LYS A 383 -12.22 -6.78 -11.68
CA LYS A 383 -13.12 -7.33 -12.71
C LYS A 383 -12.51 -8.47 -13.56
N TYR A 384 -11.54 -9.20 -13.00
CA TYR A 384 -11.04 -10.42 -13.63
C TYR A 384 -11.98 -11.61 -13.37
N GLU A 385 -12.44 -12.31 -14.41
CA GLU A 385 -13.27 -13.52 -14.21
C GLU A 385 -12.46 -14.62 -13.51
N ASN A 386 -11.29 -14.91 -14.06
CA ASN A 386 -10.26 -15.80 -13.52
C ASN A 386 -8.89 -15.21 -13.82
N ILE A 387 -8.18 -14.75 -12.79
CA ILE A 387 -6.88 -14.11 -12.97
C ILE A 387 -5.80 -15.14 -13.36
N THR A 388 -5.13 -14.87 -14.48
CA THR A 388 -4.02 -15.70 -14.99
C THR A 388 -2.69 -15.29 -14.36
N LYS A 389 -1.70 -16.19 -14.41
CA LYS A 389 -0.33 -15.87 -13.96
C LYS A 389 0.28 -14.70 -14.73
N SER A 390 -0.02 -14.56 -16.02
CA SER A 390 0.43 -13.44 -16.85
C SER A 390 -0.18 -12.10 -16.40
N GLU A 391 -1.46 -12.08 -16.03
CA GLU A 391 -2.11 -10.86 -15.55
C GLU A 391 -1.59 -10.46 -14.17
N LEU A 392 -1.40 -11.42 -13.25
CA LEU A 392 -0.76 -11.16 -11.96
C LEU A 392 0.66 -10.58 -12.14
N ARG A 393 1.44 -11.16 -13.05
CA ARG A 393 2.77 -10.64 -13.38
C ARG A 393 2.69 -9.21 -13.93
N ALA A 394 1.75 -8.92 -14.82
CA ALA A 394 1.55 -7.58 -15.35
C ALA A 394 1.14 -6.56 -14.27
N GLN A 395 0.31 -6.97 -13.30
CA GLN A 395 -0.04 -6.15 -12.13
C GLN A 395 1.19 -5.85 -11.27
N ALA A 396 1.99 -6.88 -10.96
CA ALA A 396 3.21 -6.73 -10.19
C ALA A 396 4.20 -5.79 -10.89
N GLU A 397 4.51 -6.05 -12.16
CA GLU A 397 5.39 -5.21 -12.97
C GLU A 397 4.86 -3.77 -13.09
N GLY A 398 3.54 -3.60 -13.30
CA GLY A 398 2.89 -2.29 -13.33
C GLY A 398 3.07 -1.51 -12.03
N TYR A 399 2.91 -2.16 -10.88
CA TYR A 399 3.06 -1.56 -9.56
C TYR A 399 4.52 -1.19 -9.26
N VAL A 400 5.48 -2.10 -9.52
CA VAL A 400 6.91 -1.80 -9.28
C VAL A 400 7.41 -0.68 -10.20
N ARG A 401 6.99 -0.67 -11.47
CA ARG A 401 7.30 0.43 -12.39
C ARG A 401 6.74 1.76 -11.88
N ALA A 402 5.56 1.73 -11.27
CA ALA A 402 4.96 2.91 -10.68
C ALA A 402 5.77 3.48 -9.51
N ILE A 403 6.24 2.61 -8.60
CA ILE A 403 7.11 3.04 -7.49
C ILE A 403 8.42 3.64 -8.02
N GLN A 404 9.01 3.03 -9.06
CA GLN A 404 10.21 3.59 -9.71
C GLN A 404 9.93 4.95 -10.35
N TRP A 405 8.77 5.12 -11.00
CA TRP A 405 8.35 6.40 -11.57
C TRP A 405 8.21 7.47 -10.47
N ASN A 406 7.59 7.15 -9.32
CA ASN A 406 7.46 8.06 -8.18
C ASN A 406 8.82 8.49 -7.64
N LEU A 407 9.74 7.54 -7.44
CA LEU A 407 11.10 7.84 -6.99
C LEU A 407 11.81 8.77 -7.97
N HIS A 408 11.71 8.51 -9.28
CA HIS A 408 12.26 9.43 -10.26
C HIS A 408 11.59 10.81 -10.21
N TYR A 409 10.27 10.87 -10.09
CA TYR A 409 9.52 12.13 -10.02
C TYR A 409 10.00 13.02 -8.87
N TYR A 410 10.24 12.44 -7.70
CA TYR A 410 10.69 13.15 -6.50
C TYR A 410 12.18 13.54 -6.56
N TYR A 411 13.06 12.64 -6.99
CA TYR A 411 14.51 12.87 -6.96
C TYR A 411 15.04 13.61 -8.18
N LYS A 412 14.50 13.31 -9.37
CA LYS A 412 15.02 13.74 -10.69
C LYS A 412 14.03 14.59 -11.48
N GLY A 413 12.78 14.68 -11.04
CA GLY A 413 11.68 15.30 -11.79
C GLY A 413 10.96 14.31 -12.70
N CYS A 414 10.00 14.80 -13.48
CA CYS A 414 9.16 13.96 -14.34
C CYS A 414 9.97 13.23 -15.41
N VAL A 415 9.96 11.90 -15.35
CA VAL A 415 10.64 11.01 -16.32
C VAL A 415 9.72 10.50 -17.42
N SER A 416 8.41 10.63 -17.27
CA SER A 416 7.44 10.32 -18.32
C SER A 416 6.13 11.05 -18.06
N TRP A 417 5.74 11.92 -18.99
CA TRP A 417 4.47 12.63 -18.99
C TRP A 417 3.29 11.74 -19.45
N ASN A 418 3.60 10.65 -20.15
CA ASN A 418 2.60 9.75 -20.73
C ASN A 418 2.31 8.53 -19.85
N TRP A 419 3.25 8.18 -18.96
CA TRP A 419 3.10 7.01 -18.11
C TRP A 419 2.03 7.26 -17.05
N PHE A 420 1.18 6.26 -16.84
CA PHE A 420 0.18 6.23 -15.77
C PHE A 420 -0.01 4.80 -15.29
N TYR A 421 -0.43 4.64 -14.04
CA TYR A 421 -0.83 3.33 -13.52
C TYR A 421 -2.22 2.96 -14.07
N PRO A 422 -2.38 1.88 -14.87
CA PRO A 422 -3.59 1.64 -15.64
C PRO A 422 -4.73 1.00 -14.85
N HIS A 423 -4.54 0.72 -13.55
CA HIS A 423 -5.52 0.04 -12.72
C HIS A 423 -6.02 0.95 -11.59
N HIS A 424 -7.29 0.79 -11.22
CA HIS A 424 -7.89 1.56 -10.11
C HIS A 424 -7.50 1.02 -8.73
N TYR A 425 -6.95 -0.19 -8.67
CA TYR A 425 -6.56 -0.89 -7.45
C TYR A 425 -5.14 -1.42 -7.58
N SER A 426 -4.47 -1.59 -6.45
CA SER A 426 -3.14 -2.19 -6.34
C SER A 426 -3.26 -3.71 -6.14
N PRO A 427 -2.26 -4.50 -6.55
CA PRO A 427 -2.20 -5.91 -6.22
C PRO A 427 -1.95 -6.13 -4.72
N TYR A 428 -2.20 -7.35 -4.24
CA TYR A 428 -1.69 -7.78 -2.93
C TYR A 428 -0.17 -7.84 -2.93
N ILE A 429 0.48 -7.50 -1.82
CA ILE A 429 1.95 -7.49 -1.70
C ILE A 429 2.51 -8.89 -1.95
N SER A 430 1.83 -9.91 -1.43
CA SER A 430 2.15 -11.32 -1.63
C SER A 430 2.11 -11.79 -3.09
N ASP A 431 1.50 -11.02 -3.99
CA ASP A 431 1.47 -11.29 -5.43
C ASP A 431 2.47 -10.44 -6.23
N VAL A 432 3.13 -9.46 -5.61
CA VAL A 432 4.19 -8.64 -6.24
C VAL A 432 5.54 -9.37 -6.10
N VAL A 433 5.74 -10.36 -6.97
CA VAL A 433 6.94 -11.23 -6.97
C VAL A 433 7.53 -11.39 -8.38
N ASP A 434 8.77 -11.89 -8.47
CA ASP A 434 9.48 -12.24 -9.72
C ASP A 434 9.73 -11.07 -10.69
N PHE A 435 9.95 -9.87 -10.13
CA PHE A 435 10.19 -8.63 -10.88
C PHE A 435 11.66 -8.20 -10.91
N SER A 436 12.58 -8.91 -10.25
CA SER A 436 14.02 -8.57 -10.19
C SER A 436 14.69 -8.28 -11.54
N ASN A 437 14.23 -8.90 -12.62
CA ASN A 437 14.84 -8.80 -13.96
C ASN A 437 14.00 -7.95 -14.95
N MET A 438 13.08 -7.15 -14.43
CA MET A 438 12.20 -6.32 -15.23
C MET A 438 12.95 -5.12 -15.84
N ASP A 439 12.53 -4.70 -17.04
CA ASP A 439 13.02 -3.47 -17.65
C ASP A 439 12.29 -2.22 -17.11
N MET A 440 13.08 -1.20 -16.76
CA MET A 440 12.65 0.05 -16.13
C MET A 440 12.85 1.27 -17.05
N SER A 441 12.63 1.08 -18.35
CA SER A 441 12.70 2.18 -19.33
C SER A 441 11.45 3.08 -19.27
N PHE A 442 11.66 4.39 -19.28
CA PHE A 442 10.61 5.39 -19.40
C PHE A 442 10.87 6.30 -20.60
N ASP A 443 9.82 6.54 -21.38
CA ASP A 443 9.85 7.54 -22.44
C ASP A 443 9.29 8.85 -21.90
N LEU A 444 10.09 9.92 -21.94
CA LEU A 444 9.70 11.22 -21.37
C LEU A 444 8.37 11.74 -21.95
N GLY A 445 8.16 11.61 -23.25
CA GLY A 445 6.99 12.17 -23.93
C GLY A 445 6.93 13.70 -23.82
N GLU A 446 5.74 14.25 -24.06
CA GLU A 446 5.48 15.69 -23.95
C GLU A 446 4.28 15.93 -23.02
N PRO A 447 4.29 17.01 -22.21
CA PRO A 447 3.13 17.36 -21.41
C PRO A 447 1.95 17.74 -22.31
N PHE A 448 0.72 17.42 -21.88
CA PHE A 448 -0.49 17.89 -22.54
C PHE A 448 -0.49 19.41 -22.66
N LYS A 449 -1.04 19.91 -23.77
CA LYS A 449 -1.34 21.34 -23.89
C LYS A 449 -2.45 21.72 -22.91
N PRO A 450 -2.55 22.99 -22.48
CA PRO A 450 -3.51 23.39 -21.45
C PRO A 450 -4.96 22.99 -21.74
N PHE A 451 -5.44 23.13 -22.99
CA PHE A 451 -6.79 22.71 -23.34
C PHE A 451 -6.97 21.20 -23.48
N GLU A 452 -5.93 20.46 -23.87
CA GLU A 452 -5.94 18.99 -23.90
C GLU A 452 -6.06 18.44 -22.47
N GLN A 453 -5.27 19.00 -21.54
CA GLN A 453 -5.35 18.65 -20.12
C GLN A 453 -6.71 19.00 -19.52
N LEU A 454 -7.26 20.19 -19.80
CA LEU A 454 -8.59 20.58 -19.30
C LEU A 454 -9.69 19.64 -19.81
N LEU A 455 -9.59 19.17 -21.06
CA LEU A 455 -10.52 18.19 -21.62
C LEU A 455 -10.38 16.82 -20.97
N ALA A 456 -9.16 16.41 -20.61
CA ALA A 456 -8.90 15.13 -19.96
C ALA A 456 -9.35 15.09 -18.48
N VAL A 457 -9.25 16.23 -17.77
CA VAL A 457 -9.45 16.29 -16.31
C VAL A 457 -10.84 16.78 -15.91
N LEU A 458 -11.39 17.80 -16.59
CA LEU A 458 -12.64 18.40 -16.13
C LEU A 458 -13.83 17.46 -16.33
N PRO A 459 -14.79 17.40 -15.39
CA PRO A 459 -16.07 16.73 -15.63
C PRO A 459 -16.99 17.59 -16.51
N SER A 460 -18.02 16.96 -17.09
CA SER A 460 -19.02 17.63 -17.95
C SER A 460 -19.73 18.80 -17.28
N ALA A 461 -19.92 18.73 -15.97
CA ALA A 461 -20.50 19.80 -15.18
C ALA A 461 -19.69 21.11 -15.23
N SER A 462 -18.38 21.04 -15.50
CA SER A 462 -17.47 22.19 -15.56
C SER A 462 -17.14 22.64 -16.99
N ALA A 463 -17.94 22.22 -18.00
CA ALA A 463 -17.69 22.53 -19.41
C ALA A 463 -17.60 24.04 -19.71
N GLU A 464 -18.17 24.89 -18.87
CA GLU A 464 -18.06 26.35 -18.99
C GLU A 464 -16.62 26.86 -18.89
N CYS A 465 -15.71 26.12 -18.25
CA CYS A 465 -14.29 26.47 -18.14
C CYS A 465 -13.54 26.30 -19.48
N LEU A 466 -14.12 25.60 -20.46
CA LEU A 466 -13.54 25.40 -21.77
C LEU A 466 -13.95 26.49 -22.76
N PRO A 467 -13.14 26.79 -23.79
CA PRO A 467 -13.55 27.65 -24.90
C PRO A 467 -14.78 27.10 -25.62
N SER A 468 -15.66 27.99 -26.12
CA SER A 468 -16.93 27.65 -26.77
C SER A 468 -16.85 26.49 -27.79
N PRO A 469 -15.85 26.43 -28.69
CA PRO A 469 -15.74 25.34 -29.67
C PRO A 469 -15.60 23.94 -29.06
N PHE A 470 -14.97 23.82 -27.88
CA PHE A 470 -14.72 22.53 -27.24
C PHE A 470 -15.91 22.04 -26.38
N ARG A 471 -16.86 22.92 -26.04
CA ARG A 471 -18.02 22.58 -25.19
C ARG A 471 -18.97 21.59 -25.84
N VAL A 472 -19.10 21.63 -27.17
CA VAL A 472 -19.99 20.74 -27.94
C VAL A 472 -19.34 19.36 -28.14
N GLY A 473 -18.03 19.32 -28.37
CA GLY A 473 -17.27 18.06 -28.49
C GLY A 473 -17.12 17.31 -27.17
N PHE A 474 -17.17 18.02 -26.05
CA PHE A 474 -17.11 17.46 -24.70
C PHE A 474 -18.20 16.39 -24.45
N PHE A 475 -19.42 16.63 -24.94
CA PHE A 475 -20.52 15.67 -24.83
C PHE A 475 -20.32 14.41 -25.69
N PHE A 476 -19.69 14.53 -26.85
CA PHE A 476 -19.47 13.40 -27.77
C PHE A 476 -18.33 12.49 -27.32
N ILE A 477 -17.20 13.06 -26.88
CA ILE A 477 -16.03 12.29 -26.42
C ILE A 477 -16.37 11.54 -25.12
N PHE A 478 -17.06 12.19 -24.19
CA PHE A 478 -17.45 11.56 -22.92
C PHE A 478 -18.47 10.42 -23.11
N CYS A 479 -19.40 10.55 -24.07
CA CYS A 479 -20.30 9.46 -24.46
C CYS A 479 -19.55 8.29 -25.11
N MET A 480 -18.54 8.53 -25.95
CA MET A 480 -17.77 7.45 -26.58
C MET A 480 -16.87 6.68 -25.59
N PHE A 481 -16.29 7.35 -24.60
CA PHE A 481 -15.48 6.69 -23.58
C PHE A 481 -16.33 5.86 -22.58
N ASN A 482 -17.52 6.33 -22.22
CA ASN A 482 -18.44 5.52 -21.38
C ASN A 482 -19.00 4.29 -22.11
N LEU A 483 -19.16 4.34 -23.44
CA LEU A 483 -19.67 3.20 -24.22
C LEU A 483 -18.66 2.07 -24.43
N ARG A 484 -17.37 2.26 -24.09
CA ARG A 484 -16.34 1.20 -24.18
C ARG A 484 -16.10 0.46 -22.86
N ASN A 485 -16.73 0.88 -21.77
CA ASN A 485 -16.60 0.29 -20.42
C ASN A 485 -17.94 -0.24 -19.86
N VAL A 486 -18.91 -0.56 -20.74
CA VAL A 486 -20.13 -1.30 -20.39
C VAL A 486 -20.14 -2.64 -21.10
#